data_AF-A0A937VS65-F1
#
_entry.id   AF-A0A937VS65-F1
#
_cell.length_a   1.000
_cell.length_b   1.000
_cell.length_c   1.000
_cell.angle_alpha   90.00
_cell.angle_beta   90.00
_cell.angle_gamma   90.00
#
_symmetry.space_group_name_H-M   'P 1'
#
loop_
_entity.id
_entity.type
_entity.pdbx_description
1 polymer ?
#
loop_
_entity_poly.entity_id
_entity_poly.type
_entity_poly.pdbx_seq_one_letter_code
_entity_poly.pdbx_strand_id
1 'polypeptide(L)'
;MGPFELRDMVGMDLALASMMARYRELMREQFKPPRCPVIKVRAGELGRKTVRGFYEYNRYSSSLSDEFPPKLIICPVSGMVHLTS
;
A
#
# COMPACT_ATOMS: atom_id res chain seq x y z
N MET A 1 -11.19 -10.32 1.28
CA MET A 1 -10.32 -9.15 1.49
C MET A 1 -8.91 -9.47 1.02
N GLY A 2 -8.36 -8.64 0.14
CA GLY A 2 -7.03 -8.86 -0.43
C GLY A 2 -5.90 -8.45 0.53
N PRO A 3 -4.66 -8.88 0.30
CA PRO A 3 -3.50 -8.50 1.13
C PRO A 3 -3.24 -6.98 1.13
N PHE A 4 -3.58 -6.28 0.04
CA PHE A 4 -3.46 -4.82 -0.05
C PHE A 4 -4.57 -4.09 0.72
N GLU A 5 -5.77 -4.65 0.73
CA GLU A 5 -6.91 -4.10 1.45
C GLU A 5 -6.71 -4.23 2.96
N LEU A 6 -6.20 -5.39 3.41
CA LEU A 6 -5.78 -5.58 4.79
C LEU A 6 -4.72 -4.54 5.23
N ARG A 7 -3.78 -4.23 4.34
CA ARG A 7 -2.75 -3.22 4.61
C ARG A 7 -3.33 -1.81 4.74
N ASP A 8 -4.31 -1.46 3.92
CA ASP A 8 -5.01 -0.17 4.01
C ASP A 8 -5.89 -0.06 5.26
N MET A 9 -6.35 -1.19 5.83
CA MET A 9 -7.02 -1.23 7.12
C MET A 9 -6.05 -1.05 8.29
N VAL A 10 -4.91 -1.77 8.27
CA VAL A 10 -3.86 -1.66 9.30
C VAL A 10 -3.19 -0.28 9.28
N GLY A 11 -3.10 0.33 8.10
CA GLY A 11 -2.46 1.61 7.88
C GLY A 11 -1.10 1.46 7.19
N MET A 12 -0.90 2.25 6.14
CA MET A 12 0.31 2.15 5.32
C MET A 12 1.59 2.57 6.06
N ASP A 13 1.48 3.50 7.02
CA ASP A 13 2.60 3.92 7.88
C ASP A 13 3.16 2.77 8.71
N LEU A 14 2.25 2.01 9.34
CA LEU A 14 2.61 0.94 10.26
C LEU A 14 3.25 -0.22 9.48
N ALA A 15 2.69 -0.53 8.31
CA ALA A 15 3.26 -1.53 7.41
C ALA A 15 4.67 -1.13 6.95
N LEU A 16 4.88 0.13 6.59
CA LEU A 16 6.20 0.63 6.18
C LEU A 16 7.19 0.62 7.34
N ALA A 17 6.77 1.02 8.55
CA ALA A 17 7.60 1.02 9.74
C ALA A 17 8.08 -0.40 10.10
N SER A 18 7.18 -1.39 10.03
CA SER A 18 7.53 -2.81 10.26
C SER A 18 8.54 -3.33 9.24
N MET A 19 8.36 -3.00 7.95
CA MET A 19 9.32 -3.36 6.91
C MET A 19 10.69 -2.71 7.14
N MET A 20 10.72 -1.43 7.50
CA MET A 20 11.97 -0.72 7.81
C MET A 20 12.66 -1.29 9.04
N ALA A 21 11.91 -1.65 10.09
CA ALA A 21 12.46 -2.30 11.28
C ALA A 21 13.13 -3.64 10.91
N ARG A 22 12.41 -4.51 10.19
CA ARG A 22 12.96 -5.79 9.71
C ARG A 22 14.16 -5.62 8.79
N TYR A 23 14.15 -4.60 7.93
CA TYR A 23 15.28 -4.31 7.05
C TYR A 23 16.52 -3.86 7.84
N ARG A 24 16.35 -3.05 8.89
CA ARG A 24 17.45 -2.63 9.77
C ARG A 24 18.04 -3.79 10.56
N GLU A 25 17.20 -4.70 11.03
CA GLU A 25 17.63 -5.86 11.83
C GLU A 25 18.32 -6.92 10.98
N LEU A 26 17.76 -7.26 9.81
CA LEU A 26 18.28 -8.37 8.99
C LEU A 26 19.27 -7.91 7.90
N MET A 27 19.23 -6.64 7.49
CA MET A 27 20.02 -6.07 6.39
C MET A 27 20.01 -6.89 5.10
N ARG A 28 18.94 -7.67 4.85
CA ARG A 28 18.78 -8.47 3.64
C ARG A 28 17.94 -7.72 2.61
N GLU A 29 18.34 -7.84 1.35
CA GLU A 29 17.67 -7.17 0.21
C GLU A 29 16.19 -7.59 0.06
N GLN A 30 15.86 -8.83 0.42
CA GLN A 30 14.48 -9.34 0.43
C GLN A 30 13.51 -8.59 1.36
N PHE A 31 14.03 -7.84 2.36
CA PHE A 31 13.22 -7.03 3.27
C PHE A 31 13.27 -5.54 2.94
N LYS A 32 13.96 -5.15 1.86
CA LYS A 32 14.04 -3.76 1.43
C LYS A 32 12.63 -3.24 1.13
N PRO A 33 12.17 -2.17 1.79
CA PRO A 33 10.83 -1.65 1.56
C PRO A 33 10.72 -1.16 0.10
N PRO A 34 9.67 -1.56 -0.64
CA PRO A 34 9.47 -1.09 -2.01
C PRO A 34 9.18 0.41 -2.04
N ARG A 35 9.46 1.06 -3.18
CA ARG A 35 9.34 2.52 -3.33
C ARG A 35 7.89 3.01 -3.22
N CYS A 36 6.92 2.22 -3.68
CA CYS A 36 5.51 2.58 -3.72
C CYS A 36 4.92 2.97 -2.34
N PRO A 37 5.01 2.14 -1.28
CA PRO A 37 4.51 2.51 0.04
C PRO A 37 5.24 3.71 0.65
N VAL A 38 6.52 3.92 0.34
CA VAL A 38 7.26 5.11 0.80
C VAL A 38 6.67 6.39 0.21
N ILE A 39 6.35 6.38 -1.09
CA ILE A 39 5.76 7.54 -1.77
C ILE A 39 4.36 7.84 -1.22
N LYS A 40 3.53 6.80 -1.03
CA LYS A 40 2.16 6.96 -0.51
C LYS A 40 2.13 7.47 0.93
N VAL A 41 2.99 6.94 1.80
CA VAL A 41 3.14 7.45 3.17
C VAL A 41 3.58 8.91 3.17
N ARG A 42 4.54 9.29 2.31
CA ARG A 42 4.95 10.70 2.15
C ARG A 42 3.83 11.60 1.62
N ALA A 43 2.94 11.06 0.80
CA ALA A 43 1.77 11.77 0.28
C ALA A 43 0.59 11.83 1.27
N GLY A 44 0.68 11.17 2.43
CA GLY A 44 -0.42 11.08 3.40
C GLY A 44 -1.55 10.15 2.95
N GLU A 45 -1.29 9.24 2.00
CA GLU A 45 -2.23 8.20 1.55
C GLU A 45 -2.07 6.95 2.40
N LEU A 46 -2.75 6.92 3.55
CA LEU A 46 -2.50 5.95 4.61
C LEU A 46 -3.49 4.78 4.63
N GLY A 47 -4.44 4.75 3.70
CA GLY A 47 -5.48 3.71 3.59
C GLY A 47 -6.87 4.22 3.95
N ARG A 48 -7.67 3.36 4.60
CA ARG A 48 -9.08 3.64 4.90
C ARG A 48 -9.28 4.86 5.79
N LYS A 49 -8.33 5.14 6.69
CA LYS A 49 -8.35 6.32 7.59
C LYS A 49 -8.24 7.65 6.84
N THR A 50 -7.60 7.68 5.68
CA THR A 50 -7.43 8.87 4.83
C THR A 50 -8.28 8.82 3.57
N VAL A 51 -9.22 7.85 3.47
CA VAL A 51 -10.11 7.65 2.31
C VAL A 51 -9.34 7.26 1.02
N ARG A 52 -8.00 7.27 1.06
CA ARG A 52 -7.08 6.98 -0.04
C ARG A 52 -5.87 6.20 0.47
N GLY A 53 -5.57 5.09 -0.21
CA GLY A 53 -4.40 4.23 0.03
C GLY A 53 -3.98 3.51 -1.25
N PHE A 54 -3.87 2.18 -1.21
CA PHE A 54 -3.84 1.34 -2.42
C PHE A 54 -5.18 1.38 -3.15
N TYR A 55 -6.24 1.60 -2.40
CA TYR A 55 -7.58 1.76 -2.92
C TYR A 55 -8.13 3.15 -2.62
N GLU A 56 -9.01 3.62 -3.50
CA GLU A 56 -9.85 4.78 -3.22
C GLU A 56 -11.13 4.32 -2.52
N TYR A 57 -11.28 4.73 -1.27
CA TYR A 57 -12.47 4.48 -0.47
C TYR A 57 -13.41 5.66 -0.66
N ASN A 58 -14.72 5.44 -0.74
CA ASN A 58 -15.69 6.53 -0.76
C ASN A 58 -16.31 6.66 0.65
N ARG A 59 -16.43 7.87 1.19
CA ARG A 59 -17.10 8.08 2.49
C ARG A 59 -18.58 7.68 2.50
N TYR A 60 -19.23 7.57 1.34
CA TYR A 60 -20.64 7.22 1.24
C TYR A 60 -20.95 5.71 1.29
N SER A 61 -19.94 4.84 1.39
CA SER A 61 -20.12 3.37 1.36
C SER A 61 -20.09 2.69 2.73
N SER A 62 -20.31 3.42 3.83
CA SER A 62 -20.30 2.84 5.18
C SER A 62 -21.51 1.96 5.53
N SER A 63 -22.53 1.88 4.66
CA SER A 63 -23.78 1.16 4.91
C SER A 63 -24.17 0.12 3.85
N LEU A 64 -23.45 -0.01 2.73
CA LEU A 64 -23.73 -1.00 1.69
C LEU A 64 -22.49 -1.88 1.50
N SER A 65 -22.66 -3.15 1.85
CA SER A 65 -21.69 -4.24 1.74
C SER A 65 -21.04 -4.30 0.35
N ASP A 66 -19.72 -4.11 0.33
CA ASP A 66 -18.72 -5.01 -0.27
C ASP A 66 -19.03 -5.76 -1.59
N GLU A 67 -19.74 -5.17 -2.56
CA GLU A 67 -19.98 -5.85 -3.86
C GLU A 67 -19.15 -5.34 -5.04
N PHE A 68 -18.26 -4.36 -4.85
CA PHE A 68 -17.35 -3.96 -5.93
C PHE A 68 -15.94 -3.67 -5.41
N PRO A 69 -14.89 -4.25 -6.02
CA PRO A 69 -13.53 -3.97 -5.59
C PRO A 69 -13.30 -2.46 -5.72
N PRO A 70 -12.86 -1.77 -4.65
CA PRO A 70 -12.57 -0.36 -4.74
C PRO A 70 -11.50 -0.14 -5.80
N LYS A 71 -11.50 1.03 -6.44
CA LYS A 71 -10.58 1.33 -7.54
C LYS A 71 -9.14 1.20 -7.04
N LEU A 72 -8.41 0.28 -7.64
CA LEU A 72 -7.02 0.00 -7.32
C LEU A 72 -6.13 1.10 -7.90
N ILE A 73 -5.55 1.93 -7.03
CA ILE A 73 -4.60 2.98 -7.36
C ILE A 73 -3.21 2.52 -6.90
N ILE A 74 -2.63 1.59 -7.66
CA ILE A 74 -1.22 1.21 -7.49
C ILE A 74 -0.36 2.37 -7.98
N CYS A 75 0.67 2.75 -7.23
CA CYS A 75 1.69 3.68 -7.72
C CYS A 75 2.23 3.14 -9.06
N PRO A 76 2.35 3.97 -10.11
CA PRO A 76 2.94 3.52 -11.36
C PRO A 76 4.33 2.96 -11.05
N VAL A 77 4.51 1.66 -11.27
CA VAL A 77 5.80 0.99 -11.19
C VAL A 77 6.59 1.43 -12.42
N SER A 78 6.96 2.71 -12.48
CA SER A 78 7.81 3.26 -13.53
C SER A 78 9.21 2.72 -13.26
N GLY A 79 9.46 1.50 -13.74
CA GLY A 79 10.68 0.75 -13.51
C GLY A 79 10.60 -0.77 -13.73
N MET A 80 9.62 -1.28 -14.49
CA MET A 80 9.61 -2.69 -14.93
C MET A 80 9.60 -2.77 -16.46
N VAL A 81 10.76 -2.46 -17.03
CA VAL A 81 11.25 -2.89 -18.35
C VAL A 81 12.77 -2.85 -18.18
N HIS A 82 13.48 -3.98 -18.06
CA HIS A 82 13.80 -4.86 -19.18
C HIS A 82 13.68 -6.35 -18.80
N LEU A 83 12.70 -7.02 -19.40
CA LEU A 83 12.83 -8.39 -19.89
C LEU A 83 13.47 -8.32 -21.28
N THR A 84 14.78 -8.50 -21.35
CA THR A 84 15.58 -8.85 -22.55
C THR A 84 16.88 -9.43 -21.95
N SER A 85 17.29 -10.69 -22.06
CA SER A 85 17.14 -11.75 -23.04
C SER A 85 17.17 -13.11 -22.34
#